data_AF-A0A654AMT3-F1
#
_entry.id   AF-A0A654AMT3-F1
#
_cell.length_a   1.000
_cell.length_b   1.000
_cell.length_c   1.000
_cell.angle_alpha   90.00
_cell.angle_beta   90.00
_cell.angle_gamma   90.00
#
_symmetry.space_group_name_H-M   'P 1'
#
loop_
_entity.id
_entity.type
_entity.pdbx_description
1 polymer ?
#
loop_
_entity_poly.entity_id
_entity_poly.type
_entity_poly.pdbx_seq_one_letter_code
_entity_poly.pdbx_strand_id
1 'polypeptide(L)'
;MSRFAPLAALAAFGLTLSACAQPTPQEQEADRIKDAAEAQADQIEAEADNQAAALESQAAEMVNASGVGGSYDAQMAKVRSDALKQEAELVKEKAEAQARAVRDQGQAQASALLAQ
;
A
#
# COMPACT_ATOMS: atom_id res chain seq x y z
N MET A 1 7.09 -70.51 -39.24
CA MET A 1 7.00 -69.32 -40.10
C MET A 1 6.25 -68.24 -39.32
N SER A 2 6.77 -67.00 -39.37
CA SER A 2 6.26 -65.72 -38.79
C SER A 2 6.30 -65.57 -37.26
N ARG A 3 7.36 -64.96 -36.68
CA ARG A 3 7.63 -63.50 -36.45
C ARG A 3 6.83 -62.97 -35.24
N PHE A 4 7.44 -62.84 -34.03
CA PHE A 4 8.06 -61.62 -33.44
C PHE A 4 7.26 -60.33 -33.76
N ALA A 5 6.78 -59.47 -32.84
CA ALA A 5 7.21 -59.04 -31.50
C ALA A 5 6.03 -58.19 -30.84
N PRO A 6 6.22 -57.34 -29.81
CA PRO A 6 6.40 -57.66 -28.38
C PRO A 6 5.48 -56.87 -27.40
N LEU A 7 5.59 -57.22 -26.11
CA LEU A 7 5.34 -56.49 -24.85
C LEU A 7 5.00 -54.99 -24.84
N ALA A 8 3.95 -54.63 -24.08
CA ALA A 8 3.87 -53.54 -23.08
C ALA A 8 2.45 -53.61 -22.46
N ALA A 9 2.14 -54.25 -21.33
CA ALA A 9 2.60 -54.07 -19.95
C ALA A 9 2.47 -52.63 -19.42
N LEU A 10 1.54 -52.46 -18.47
CA LEU A 10 1.48 -51.41 -17.43
C LEU A 10 1.16 -49.99 -17.93
N ALA A 11 0.47 -49.11 -17.23
CA ALA A 11 -0.29 -49.11 -16.00
C ALA A 11 -1.09 -47.79 -16.02
N ALA A 12 -2.20 -47.75 -15.29
CA ALA A 12 -2.84 -46.50 -14.93
C ALA A 12 -1.86 -45.60 -14.16
N PHE A 13 -1.60 -44.39 -14.65
CA PHE A 13 -1.01 -43.24 -13.93
C PHE A 13 -1.28 -42.03 -14.84
N GLY A 14 -2.31 -41.21 -14.60
CA GLY A 14 -2.40 -40.23 -13.52
C GLY A 14 -2.77 -38.91 -14.23
N LEU A 15 -4.00 -38.42 -14.12
CA LEU A 15 -4.34 -37.41 -13.11
C LEU A 15 -3.20 -36.44 -12.81
N THR A 16 -2.82 -35.61 -13.79
CA THR A 16 -2.23 -34.29 -13.51
C THR A 16 -2.88 -33.23 -14.39
N LEU A 17 -4.21 -33.17 -14.33
CA LEU A 17 -4.93 -31.92 -14.55
C LEU A 17 -4.41 -30.95 -13.48
N SER A 18 -3.71 -29.90 -13.91
CA SER A 18 -3.60 -28.60 -13.23
C SER A 18 -3.63 -28.70 -11.70
N ALA A 19 -2.49 -29.05 -11.09
CA ALA A 19 -2.28 -28.66 -9.72
C ALA A 19 -2.25 -27.12 -9.71
N CYS A 20 -3.37 -26.50 -9.35
CA CYS A 20 -3.34 -25.21 -8.69
C CYS A 20 -2.40 -25.41 -7.50
N ALA A 21 -1.13 -25.06 -7.66
CA ALA A 21 -0.13 -25.21 -6.62
C ALA A 21 -0.62 -24.39 -5.43
N GLN A 22 -1.10 -25.09 -4.39
CA GLN A 22 -1.48 -24.42 -3.16
C GLN A 22 -0.23 -23.75 -2.61
N PRO A 23 -0.30 -22.47 -2.23
CA PRO A 23 0.84 -21.76 -1.70
C PRO A 23 1.38 -22.53 -0.49
N THR A 24 2.68 -22.71 -0.48
CA THR A 24 3.42 -23.33 0.62
C THR A 24 3.18 -22.55 1.92
N PRO A 25 3.35 -23.17 3.10
CA PRO A 25 3.23 -22.44 4.36
C PRO A 25 4.15 -21.22 4.45
N GLN A 26 5.33 -21.27 3.83
CA GLN A 26 6.26 -20.14 3.75
C GLN A 26 5.73 -19.01 2.86
N GLU A 27 5.12 -19.33 1.72
CA GLU A 27 4.44 -18.33 0.86
C GLU A 27 3.27 -17.67 1.58
N GLN A 28 2.45 -18.44 2.29
CA GLN A 28 1.35 -17.89 3.08
C GLN A 28 1.82 -16.93 4.17
N GLU A 29 2.93 -17.26 4.84
CA GLU A 29 3.49 -16.41 5.89
C GLU A 29 4.17 -15.16 5.31
N ALA A 30 4.86 -15.29 4.17
CA ALA A 30 5.41 -14.16 3.44
C ALA A 30 4.32 -13.17 2.99
N ASP A 31 3.18 -13.69 2.52
CA ASP A 31 2.03 -12.86 2.14
C ASP A 31 1.39 -12.17 3.35
N ARG A 32 1.25 -12.87 4.49
CA ARG A 32 0.78 -12.22 5.73
C ARG A 32 1.67 -11.07 6.17
N ILE A 33 2.99 -11.19 6.03
CA ILE A 33 3.94 -10.11 6.36
C ILE A 33 3.71 -8.89 5.45
N LYS A 34 3.53 -9.12 4.15
CA LYS A 34 3.24 -8.05 3.19
C LYS A 34 1.89 -7.40 3.49
N ASP A 35 0.84 -8.19 3.70
CA ASP A 35 -0.51 -7.70 3.99
C ASP A 35 -0.53 -6.89 5.29
N ALA A 36 0.20 -7.33 6.32
CA ALA A 36 0.32 -6.59 7.57
C ALA A 36 1.06 -5.26 7.38
N ALA A 37 2.13 -5.25 6.58
CA ALA A 37 2.87 -4.03 6.26
C ALA A 37 2.01 -3.05 5.43
N GLU A 38 1.25 -3.55 4.45
CA GLU A 38 0.33 -2.74 3.65
C GLU A 38 -0.77 -2.14 4.53
N ALA A 39 -1.41 -2.95 5.39
CA ALA A 39 -2.43 -2.46 6.30
C ALA A 39 -1.89 -1.39 7.26
N GLN A 40 -0.64 -1.52 7.71
CA GLN A 40 0.00 -0.49 8.54
C GLN A 40 0.33 0.78 7.73
N ALA A 41 0.80 0.63 6.50
CA ALA A 41 1.07 1.75 5.60
C ALA A 41 -0.21 2.54 5.28
N ASP A 42 -1.31 1.85 4.99
CA ASP A 42 -2.62 2.45 4.74
C ASP A 42 -3.16 3.19 5.97
N GLN A 43 -2.92 2.66 7.18
CA GLN A 43 -3.28 3.37 8.42
C GLN A 43 -2.51 4.67 8.58
N ILE A 44 -1.21 4.68 8.26
CA ILE A 44 -0.37 5.89 8.32
C ILE A 44 -0.88 6.95 7.33
N GLU A 45 -1.15 6.54 6.09
CA GLU A 45 -1.68 7.44 5.06
C GLU A 45 -3.07 7.97 5.43
N ALA A 46 -3.96 7.11 5.94
CA ALA A 46 -5.30 7.52 6.37
C ALA A 46 -5.27 8.49 7.57
N GLU A 47 -4.39 8.28 8.54
CA GLU A 47 -4.24 9.20 9.66
C GLU A 47 -3.74 10.57 9.18
N ALA A 48 -2.77 10.58 8.28
CA ALA A 48 -2.23 11.81 7.71
C ALA A 48 -3.26 12.55 6.84
N ASP A 49 -4.06 11.83 6.05
CA ASP A 49 -5.15 12.41 5.27
C ASP A 49 -6.19 13.08 6.16
N ASN A 50 -6.54 12.47 7.29
CA ASN A 50 -7.46 13.07 8.26
C ASN A 50 -6.88 14.36 8.87
N GLN A 51 -5.58 14.36 9.21
CA GLN A 51 -4.90 15.54 9.73
C GLN A 51 -4.82 16.66 8.67
N ALA A 52 -4.44 16.31 7.44
CA ALA A 52 -4.39 17.23 6.31
C ALA A 52 -5.77 17.83 6.01
N ALA A 53 -6.83 17.03 6.01
CA ALA A 53 -8.20 17.51 5.83
C ALA A 53 -8.62 18.50 6.94
N ALA A 54 -8.21 18.26 8.19
CA ALA A 54 -8.47 19.19 9.28
C ALA A 54 -7.74 20.53 9.11
N LEU A 55 -6.49 20.52 8.59
CA LEU A 55 -5.73 21.72 8.27
C LEU A 55 -6.34 22.49 7.10
N GLU A 56 -6.73 21.77 6.03
CA GLU A 56 -7.41 22.35 4.87
C GLU A 56 -8.77 22.97 5.25
N SER A 57 -9.53 22.32 6.14
CA SER A 57 -10.79 22.87 6.66
C SER A 57 -10.56 24.18 7.43
N GLN A 58 -9.58 24.20 8.33
CA GLN A 58 -9.19 25.43 9.05
C GLN A 58 -8.75 26.55 8.09
N ALA A 59 -8.00 26.18 7.04
CA ALA A 59 -7.56 27.11 6.01
C ALA A 59 -8.74 27.71 5.23
N ALA A 60 -9.76 26.91 4.94
CA ALA A 60 -10.97 27.35 4.26
C ALA A 60 -11.85 28.27 5.15
N GLU A 61 -12.02 27.90 6.42
CA GLU A 61 -12.74 28.71 7.41
C GLU A 61 -12.10 30.09 7.57
N MET A 62 -10.77 30.15 7.61
CA MET A 62 -10.02 31.41 7.73
C MET A 62 -10.27 32.36 6.55
N VAL A 63 -10.28 31.82 5.32
CA VAL A 63 -10.57 32.62 4.12
C VAL A 63 -12.02 33.08 4.12
N ASN A 64 -12.96 32.21 4.47
CA ASN A 64 -14.38 32.54 4.53
C ASN A 64 -14.70 33.62 5.57
N ALA A 65 -14.07 33.56 6.74
CA ALA A 65 -14.25 34.53 7.82
C ALA A 65 -13.71 35.93 7.48
N SER A 66 -12.71 36.02 6.60
CA SER A 66 -11.99 37.26 6.30
C SER A 66 -12.65 38.11 5.19
N GLY A 67 -13.66 37.56 4.51
CA GLY A 67 -14.38 38.22 3.42
C GLY A 67 -13.55 38.32 2.12
N VAL A 68 -14.22 38.63 1.01
CA VAL A 68 -13.63 38.64 -0.35
C VAL A 68 -12.95 39.98 -0.71
N GLY A 69 -12.69 40.85 0.27
CA GLY A 69 -12.17 42.20 0.02
C GLY A 69 -10.64 42.24 -0.08
N GLY A 70 -10.07 43.06 -0.96
CA GLY A 70 -8.61 43.26 -1.07
C GLY A 70 -7.94 43.99 0.11
N SER A 71 -8.54 43.94 1.30
CA SER A 71 -7.99 44.55 2.52
C SER A 71 -6.72 43.85 2.98
N TYR A 72 -5.92 44.54 3.79
CA TYR A 72 -4.71 43.97 4.39
C TYR A 72 -5.03 42.71 5.21
N ASP A 73 -6.13 42.72 5.96
CA ASP A 73 -6.55 41.57 6.77
C ASP A 73 -6.88 40.34 5.92
N ALA A 74 -7.54 40.51 4.77
CA ALA A 74 -7.82 39.42 3.85
C ALA A 74 -6.55 38.87 3.20
N GLN A 75 -5.56 39.71 2.90
CA GLN A 75 -4.25 39.27 2.41
C GLN A 75 -3.51 38.45 3.47
N MET A 76 -3.53 38.89 4.74
CA MET A 76 -2.93 38.16 5.85
C MET A 76 -3.63 36.81 6.10
N ALA A 77 -4.96 36.77 6.02
CA ALA A 77 -5.73 35.54 6.11
C ALA A 77 -5.38 34.55 4.99
N LYS A 78 -5.19 35.05 3.76
CA LYS A 78 -4.74 34.24 2.64
C LYS A 78 -3.36 33.63 2.88
N VAL A 79 -2.38 34.43 3.32
CA VAL A 79 -1.03 33.93 3.62
C VAL A 79 -1.05 32.84 4.70
N ARG A 80 -1.86 33.01 5.75
CA ARG A 80 -2.02 32.00 6.80
C ARG A 80 -2.73 30.75 6.29
N SER A 81 -3.76 30.89 5.46
CA SER A 81 -4.44 29.78 4.78
C SER A 81 -3.47 28.98 3.91
N ASP A 82 -2.62 29.67 3.14
CA ASP A 82 -1.61 29.03 2.29
C ASP A 82 -0.55 28.29 3.12
N ALA A 83 -0.18 28.82 4.29
CA ALA A 83 0.71 28.14 5.22
C ALA A 83 0.10 26.84 5.78
N LEU A 84 -1.19 26.85 6.15
CA LEU A 84 -1.90 25.65 6.62
C LEU A 84 -2.00 24.57 5.53
N LYS A 85 -2.18 24.97 4.26
CA LYS A 85 -2.17 24.05 3.12
C LYS A 85 -0.79 23.43 2.90
N GLN A 86 0.27 24.22 2.99
CA GLN A 86 1.64 23.69 2.92
C GLN A 86 1.93 22.74 4.07
N GLU A 87 1.44 23.03 5.28
CA GLU A 87 1.54 22.11 6.41
C GLU A 87 0.80 20.79 6.14
N ALA A 88 -0.39 20.84 5.55
CA ALA A 88 -1.16 19.67 5.14
C ALA A 88 -0.41 18.81 4.10
N GLU A 89 0.21 19.45 3.11
CA GLU A 89 1.05 18.77 2.12
C GLU A 89 2.26 18.09 2.78
N LEU A 90 2.96 18.78 3.68
CA LEU A 90 4.11 18.21 4.41
C LEU A 90 3.72 17.01 5.28
N VAL A 91 2.54 17.06 5.91
CA VAL A 91 2.00 15.93 6.68
C VAL A 91 1.79 14.71 5.78
N LYS A 92 1.18 14.90 4.60
CA LYS A 92 0.97 13.84 3.61
C LYS A 92 2.29 13.28 3.08
N GLU A 93 3.24 14.14 2.68
CA GLU A 93 4.55 13.70 2.16
C GLU A 93 5.33 12.87 3.20
N LYS A 94 5.32 13.32 4.46
CA LYS A 94 5.97 12.59 5.56
C LYS A 94 5.31 11.22 5.76
N ALA A 95 4.00 11.16 5.73
CA ALA A 95 3.25 9.93 5.89
C ALA A 95 3.48 8.95 4.74
N GLU A 96 3.49 9.44 3.49
CA GLU A 96 3.82 8.63 2.32
C GLU A 96 5.24 8.04 2.42
N ALA A 97 6.21 8.85 2.84
CA ALA A 97 7.58 8.36 3.05
C ALA A 97 7.65 7.27 4.13
N GLN A 98 6.89 7.43 5.22
CA GLN A 98 6.78 6.41 6.28
C GLN A 98 6.08 5.14 5.80
N ALA A 99 4.96 5.28 5.10
CA ALA A 99 4.20 4.18 4.52
C ALA A 99 5.05 3.38 3.53
N ARG A 100 5.79 4.05 2.64
CA ARG A 100 6.78 3.42 1.75
C ARG A 100 7.84 2.64 2.53
N ALA A 101 8.42 3.22 3.58
CA ALA A 101 9.40 2.52 4.41
C ALA A 101 8.85 1.25 5.07
N VAL A 102 7.58 1.29 5.53
CA VAL A 102 6.90 0.12 6.10
C VAL A 102 6.68 -0.97 5.04
N ARG A 103 6.19 -0.59 3.85
CA ARG A 103 6.00 -1.51 2.71
C ARG A 103 7.33 -2.16 2.30
N ASP A 104 8.39 -1.37 2.16
CA ASP A 104 9.73 -1.86 1.82
C ASP A 104 10.27 -2.84 2.87
N GLN A 105 10.08 -2.51 4.14
CA GLN A 105 10.46 -3.39 5.25
C GLN A 105 9.68 -4.72 5.22
N GLY A 106 8.37 -4.68 4.99
CA GLY A 106 7.52 -5.87 4.86
C GLY A 106 7.94 -6.75 3.68
N GLN A 107 8.19 -6.12 2.53
CA GLN A 107 8.68 -6.82 1.34
C GLN A 107 10.05 -7.49 1.60
N ALA A 108 10.98 -6.78 2.22
CA ALA A 108 12.29 -7.33 2.56
C ALA A 108 12.21 -8.53 3.51
N GLN A 109 11.35 -8.47 4.53
CA GLN A 109 11.12 -9.57 5.46
C GLN A 109 10.49 -10.79 4.77
N ALA A 110 9.47 -10.55 3.94
CA ALA A 110 8.83 -11.61 3.16
C ALA A 110 9.82 -12.27 2.19
N SER A 111 10.64 -11.49 1.50
CA SER A 111 11.70 -12.02 0.63
C SER A 111 12.76 -12.81 1.39
N ALA A 112 13.15 -12.34 2.58
CA ALA A 112 14.09 -13.08 3.44
C ALA A 112 13.48 -14.40 3.97
N LEU A 113 12.17 -14.47 4.17
CA LEU A 113 11.47 -15.70 4.55
C LEU A 113 11.49 -16.73 3.40
N LEU A 114 11.23 -16.28 2.18
CA LEU A 114 11.19 -17.15 1.00
C LEU A 114 12.57 -17.62 0.52
N ALA A 115 13.64 -16.96 0.97
CA ALA A 115 15.01 -17.32 0.63
C ALA A 115 15.63 -18.38 1.57
N GLN A 116 14.90 -18.82 2.61
CA GLN A 116 15.30 -19.85 3.57
C GLN A 116 14.84 -21.24 3.13
#